data_AF-A0A2V5JUI6-F1
#
_entry.id   AF-A0A2V5JUI6-F1
#
_cell.length_a   1.000
_cell.length_b   1.000
_cell.length_c   1.000
_cell.angle_alpha   90.00
_cell.angle_beta   90.00
_cell.angle_gamma   90.00
#
_symmetry.space_group_name_H-M   'P 1'
#
loop_
_entity.id
_entity.type
_entity.pdbx_description
1 polymer ?
#
loop_
_entity_poly.entity_id
_entity_poly.type
_entity_poly.pdbx_seq_one_letter_code
_entity_poly.pdbx_strand_id
1 'polypeptide(L)'
;MIETRPQKTQERALLIGLEKKGVSKWDLHDSLEELRELANSAGAEVVDTVTQKLQKPTAPYYIGRGKAESIKESCQDQRVTSVIFDDELSPAQGRNLENLLARKV
;
A
#
# COMPACT_ATOMS: atom_id res chain seq x y z
N MET A 1 -3.78 8.45 40.17
CA MET A 1 -2.82 7.95 39.16
C MET A 1 -3.51 8.05 37.81
N ILE A 2 -3.03 8.90 36.91
CA ILE A 2 -3.57 9.00 35.56
C ILE A 2 -2.81 7.96 34.74
N GLU A 3 -3.49 6.88 34.37
CA GLU A 3 -2.95 5.92 33.42
C GLU A 3 -2.82 6.61 32.06
N THR A 4 -1.60 6.94 31.67
CA THR A 4 -1.30 7.38 30.30
C THR A 4 -1.56 6.21 29.37
N ARG A 5 -2.74 6.21 28.74
CA ARG A 5 -3.03 5.33 27.59
C ARG A 5 -1.91 5.52 26.58
N PRO A 6 -1.28 4.44 26.07
CA PRO A 6 -0.27 4.59 25.02
C PRO A 6 -0.92 5.33 23.86
N GLN A 7 -0.31 6.45 23.48
CA GLN A 7 -0.74 7.26 22.36
C GLN A 7 -0.65 6.36 21.13
N LYS A 8 -1.80 5.93 20.59
CA LYS A 8 -1.86 5.05 19.42
C LYS A 8 -1.19 5.81 18.29
N THR A 9 0.02 5.42 17.89
CA THR A 9 0.75 6.07 16.80
C THR A 9 -0.12 5.98 15.55
N GLN A 10 -0.35 7.12 14.90
CA GLN A 10 -1.12 7.21 13.67
C GLN A 10 -0.52 6.25 12.62
N GLU A 11 -1.36 5.45 12.00
CA GLU A 11 -0.93 4.51 10.97
C GLU A 11 -0.51 5.28 9.73
N ARG A 12 0.71 5.07 9.25
CA ARG A 12 1.27 5.76 8.07
C ARG A 12 1.18 4.83 6.87
N ALA A 13 0.26 5.14 5.96
CA ALA A 13 -0.14 4.28 4.86
C ALA A 13 0.50 4.69 3.54
N LEU A 14 1.02 3.72 2.79
CA LEU A 14 1.44 3.87 1.41
C LEU A 14 0.42 3.17 0.50
N LEU A 15 -0.16 3.88 -0.46
CA LEU A 15 -1.14 3.29 -1.38
C LEU A 15 -0.45 2.76 -2.64
N ILE A 16 -0.86 1.57 -3.10
CA ILE A 16 -0.29 0.90 -4.27
C ILE A 16 -1.38 0.63 -5.31
N GLY A 17 -1.18 1.16 -6.52
CA GLY A 17 -2.07 0.94 -7.66
C GLY A 17 -1.36 0.27 -8.85
N LEU A 18 -2.12 -0.47 -9.67
CA LEU A 18 -1.60 -1.11 -10.88
C LEU A 18 -2.33 -0.64 -12.14
N GLU A 19 -1.61 0.05 -13.01
CA GLU A 19 -2.08 0.36 -14.36
C GLU A 19 -2.02 -0.90 -15.24
N LYS A 20 -3.13 -1.65 -15.28
CA LYS A 20 -3.31 -2.86 -16.09
C LYS A 20 -3.98 -2.58 -17.43
N LYS A 21 -3.76 -3.46 -18.42
CA LYS A 21 -4.38 -3.31 -19.74
C LYS A 21 -5.91 -3.34 -19.61
N GLY A 22 -6.60 -2.36 -20.17
CA GLY A 22 -8.06 -2.25 -20.15
C GLY A 22 -8.63 -1.42 -19.01
N VAL A 23 -7.80 -0.96 -18.07
CA VAL A 23 -8.17 0.06 -17.08
C VAL A 23 -7.60 1.40 -17.53
N SER A 24 -8.44 2.45 -17.55
CA SER A 24 -7.95 3.77 -17.91
C SER A 24 -7.14 4.36 -16.76
N LYS A 25 -6.22 5.29 -17.07
CA LYS A 25 -5.47 6.01 -16.02
C LYS A 25 -6.37 6.85 -15.12
N TRP A 26 -7.51 7.31 -15.67
CA TRP A 26 -8.49 8.09 -14.93
C TRP A 26 -9.18 7.21 -13.88
N ASP A 27 -9.61 6.01 -14.28
CA ASP A 27 -10.26 5.06 -13.37
C ASP A 27 -9.35 4.66 -12.20
N LEU A 28 -8.06 4.41 -12.45
CA LEU A 28 -7.11 4.11 -11.38
C LEU A 28 -6.89 5.30 -10.44
N HIS A 29 -6.84 6.52 -10.99
CA HIS A 29 -6.64 7.72 -10.18
C HIS A 29 -7.80 7.93 -9.22
N ASP A 30 -9.04 7.81 -9.70
CA ASP A 30 -10.23 7.90 -8.87
C ASP A 30 -10.26 6.85 -7.77
N SER A 31 -9.98 5.60 -8.13
CA SER A 31 -9.96 4.48 -7.18
C SER A 31 -8.96 4.74 -6.05
N LEU A 32 -7.76 5.24 -6.39
CA LEU A 32 -6.74 5.59 -5.41
C LEU A 32 -7.10 6.81 -4.56
N GLU A 33 -7.83 7.78 -5.10
CA GLU A 33 -8.30 8.94 -4.33
C GLU A 33 -9.42 8.53 -3.36
N GLU A 34 -10.37 7.70 -3.80
CA GLU A 34 -11.38 7.11 -2.90
C GLU A 34 -10.70 6.28 -1.80
N LEU A 35 -9.74 5.43 -2.15
CA LEU A 35 -8.98 4.64 -1.17
C LEU A 35 -8.25 5.52 -0.16
N ARG A 36 -7.72 6.66 -0.60
CA ARG A 36 -7.09 7.66 0.28
C ARG A 36 -8.11 8.26 1.25
N GLU A 37 -9.28 8.66 0.77
CA GLU A 37 -10.35 9.19 1.63
C GLU A 37 -10.80 8.16 2.68
N LEU A 38 -10.92 6.89 2.29
CA LEU A 38 -11.26 5.79 3.19
C LEU A 38 -10.18 5.55 4.26
N ALA A 39 -8.90 5.49 3.85
CA ALA A 39 -7.78 5.33 4.77
C ALA A 39 -7.69 6.49 5.76
N ASN A 40 -7.83 7.73 5.28
CA ASN A 40 -7.85 8.92 6.13
C ASN A 40 -9.03 8.90 7.12
N SER A 41 -10.22 8.51 6.66
CA SER A 41 -11.42 8.37 7.51
C SER A 41 -11.25 7.27 8.57
N ALA A 42 -10.47 6.23 8.28
CA ALA A 42 -10.09 5.20 9.25
C ALA A 42 -8.98 5.64 10.22
N GLY A 43 -8.46 6.87 10.08
CA GLY A 43 -7.45 7.46 10.95
C GLY A 43 -6.00 7.17 10.52
N ALA A 44 -5.77 6.65 9.31
CA ALA A 44 -4.43 6.57 8.74
C ALA A 44 -3.99 7.93 8.17
N GLU A 45 -2.68 8.16 8.13
CA GLU A 45 -2.01 9.21 7.37
C GLU A 45 -1.52 8.59 6.07
N VAL A 46 -2.13 8.92 4.93
CA VAL A 46 -1.59 8.50 3.63
C VAL A 46 -0.37 9.35 3.30
N VAL A 47 0.82 8.74 3.32
CA VAL A 47 2.09 9.46 3.14
C VAL A 47 2.49 9.61 1.68
N ASP A 48 2.10 8.66 0.83
CA ASP A 48 2.44 8.64 -0.59
C ASP A 48 1.55 7.63 -1.35
N THR A 49 1.61 7.66 -2.67
CA THR A 49 0.89 6.76 -3.58
C THR A 49 1.82 6.33 -4.71
N VAL A 50 2.00 5.01 -4.89
CA VAL A 50 2.87 4.43 -5.91
C VAL A 50 2.02 3.67 -6.93
N THR A 51 2.16 4.03 -8.20
CA THR A 51 1.60 3.23 -9.29
C THR A 51 2.68 2.46 -10.05
N GLN A 52 2.26 1.35 -10.66
CA GLN A 52 3.10 0.59 -11.59
C GLN A 52 2.29 0.17 -12.80
N LYS A 53 2.90 0.24 -13.98
CA LYS A 53 2.29 -0.26 -15.21
C LYS A 53 2.73 -1.70 -15.49
N LEU A 54 1.78 -2.63 -15.59
CA LEU A 54 2.00 -4.02 -16.00
C LEU A 54 0.87 -4.51 -16.91
N GLN A 55 1.11 -5.54 -17.71
CA GLN A 55 0.02 -6.17 -18.47
C GLN A 55 -1.01 -6.84 -17.55
N LYS A 56 -0.54 -7.43 -16.46
CA LYS A 56 -1.32 -8.10 -15.41
C LYS A 56 -0.51 -8.17 -14.11
N PRO A 57 -1.14 -8.40 -12.96
CA PRO A 57 -0.44 -8.69 -11.71
C PRO A 57 0.53 -9.87 -11.84
N THR A 58 1.61 -9.84 -11.09
CA THR A 58 2.66 -10.87 -11.15
C THR A 58 2.84 -11.56 -9.81
N ALA A 59 3.12 -12.86 -9.82
CA ALA A 59 3.61 -13.57 -8.65
C ALA A 59 5.13 -13.31 -8.48
N PRO A 60 5.66 -13.24 -7.24
CA PRO A 60 4.93 -13.43 -5.98
C PRO A 60 4.38 -12.14 -5.35
N TYR A 61 4.63 -10.95 -5.93
CA TYR A 61 4.46 -9.66 -5.23
C TYR A 61 3.43 -8.68 -5.81
N TYR A 62 2.53 -9.12 -6.69
CA TYR A 62 1.52 -8.31 -7.39
C TYR A 62 2.11 -7.28 -8.38
N ILE A 63 2.96 -6.38 -7.88
CA ILE A 63 3.60 -5.25 -8.55
C ILE A 63 4.96 -5.61 -9.21
N GLY A 64 5.41 -6.85 -9.03
CA GLY A 64 6.72 -7.36 -9.48
C GLY A 64 7.85 -7.17 -8.45
N ARG A 65 8.87 -8.03 -8.48
CA ARG A 65 9.95 -8.07 -7.47
C ARG A 65 10.71 -6.75 -7.34
N GLY A 66 11.24 -6.22 -8.44
CA GLY A 66 12.07 -5.00 -8.38
C GLY A 66 11.31 -3.80 -7.81
N LYS A 67 10.03 -3.62 -8.20
CA LYS A 67 9.19 -2.56 -7.64
C LYS A 67 8.84 -2.82 -6.17
N ALA A 68 8.60 -4.07 -5.77
CA ALA A 68 8.37 -4.42 -4.37
C ALA A 68 9.61 -4.14 -3.49
N GLU A 69 10.81 -4.36 -4.01
CA GLU A 69 12.07 -4.01 -3.35
C GLU A 69 12.21 -2.48 -3.22
N SER A 70 11.90 -1.69 -4.26
CA SER A 70 11.87 -0.22 -4.14
C SER A 70 10.81 0.29 -3.15
N ILE A 71 9.65 -0.37 -3.06
CA ILE A 71 8.63 -0.05 -2.06
C ILE A 71 9.14 -0.32 -0.64
N LYS A 72 9.91 -1.39 -0.44
CA LYS A 72 10.55 -1.68 0.85
C LYS A 72 11.46 -0.54 1.30
N GLU A 73 12.27 -0.01 0.39
CA GLU A 73 13.15 1.14 0.66
C GLU A 73 12.32 2.38 1.02
N SER A 74 11.30 2.70 0.21
CA SER A 74 10.36 3.79 0.49
C SER A 74 9.69 3.66 1.85
N CYS A 75 9.32 2.43 2.26
CA CYS A 75 8.73 2.19 3.57
C CYS A 75 9.68 2.51 4.74
N GLN A 76 10.98 2.37 4.54
CA GLN A 76 12.00 2.72 5.54
C GLN A 76 12.17 4.23 5.59
N ASP A 77 12.40 4.86 4.43
CA ASP A 77 12.67 6.29 4.30
C ASP A 77 11.49 7.14 4.81
N GLN A 78 10.28 6.77 4.41
CA GLN A 78 9.07 7.49 4.75
C GLN A 78 8.45 7.02 6.06
N ARG A 79 9.06 6.06 6.77
CA ARG A 79 8.53 5.42 8.00
C ARG A 79 7.07 4.97 7.86
N VAL A 80 6.77 4.34 6.73
CA VAL A 80 5.48 3.70 6.46
C VAL A 80 5.27 2.56 7.45
N THR A 81 4.06 2.43 7.99
CA THR A 81 3.68 1.32 8.89
C THR A 81 2.71 0.33 8.23
N SER A 82 2.09 0.72 7.12
CA SER A 82 1.08 -0.06 6.40
C SER A 82 1.12 0.21 4.90
N VAL A 83 0.93 -0.82 4.08
CA VAL A 83 0.91 -0.69 2.62
C VAL A 83 -0.42 -1.22 2.11
N ILE A 84 -1.22 -0.37 1.48
CA ILE A 84 -2.58 -0.72 1.08
C ILE A 84 -2.62 -0.84 -0.44
N PHE A 85 -3.10 -1.98 -0.93
CA PHE A 85 -3.26 -2.23 -2.36
C PHE A 85 -4.68 -1.90 -2.80
N ASP A 86 -4.80 -1.20 -3.91
CA ASP A 86 -6.08 -0.81 -4.53
C ASP A 86 -6.87 -2.01 -5.07
N ASP A 87 -6.15 -3.04 -5.53
CA ASP A 87 -6.72 -4.31 -5.97
C ASP A 87 -6.50 -5.41 -4.92
N GLU A 88 -7.41 -6.39 -4.90
CA GLU A 88 -7.30 -7.55 -4.02
C GLU A 88 -6.03 -8.37 -4.28
N LEU A 89 -5.33 -8.72 -3.20
CA LEU A 89 -4.19 -9.62 -3.23
C LEU A 89 -4.64 -11.06 -3.01
N SER A 90 -4.06 -11.99 -3.75
CA SER A 90 -4.16 -13.41 -3.35
C SER A 90 -3.50 -13.62 -1.97
N PRO A 91 -3.94 -14.62 -1.18
CA PRO A 91 -3.34 -14.89 0.13
C PRO A 91 -1.83 -15.13 0.08
N ALA A 92 -1.32 -15.69 -1.03
CA ALA A 92 0.12 -15.87 -1.23
C ALA A 92 0.83 -14.54 -1.49
N GLN A 93 0.26 -13.63 -2.28
CA GLN A 93 0.83 -12.32 -2.53
C GLN A 93 0.91 -11.49 -1.25
N GLY A 94 -0.18 -11.43 -0.47
CA GLY A 94 -0.22 -10.72 0.81
C GLY A 94 0.90 -11.18 1.74
N ARG A 95 0.96 -12.49 2.05
CA ARG A 95 2.03 -13.05 2.90
C ARG A 95 3.44 -12.76 2.37
N ASN A 96 3.66 -12.85 1.07
CA ASN A 96 4.96 -12.59 0.48
C ASN A 96 5.36 -11.11 0.61
N LEU A 97 4.41 -10.20 0.41
CA LEU A 97 4.61 -8.76 0.57
C LEU A 97 4.85 -8.40 2.05
N GLU A 98 4.05 -8.90 2.98
CA GLU A 98 4.27 -8.69 4.42
C GLU A 98 5.67 -9.13 4.85
N ASN A 99 6.11 -10.31 4.41
CA ASN A 99 7.45 -10.84 4.70
C ASN A 99 8.56 -9.97 4.09
N LEU A 100 8.38 -9.49 2.85
CA LEU A 100 9.39 -8.68 2.16
C LEU A 100 9.51 -7.28 2.79
N LEU A 101 8.36 -6.65 3.04
CA LEU A 101 8.25 -5.27 3.47
C LEU A 101 8.44 -5.12 4.99
N ALA A 102 8.18 -6.19 5.76
CA ALA A 102 8.09 -6.15 7.22
C ALA A 102 7.10 -5.08 7.71
N ARG A 103 5.97 -4.97 7.00
CA ARG A 103 4.86 -4.04 7.24
C ARG A 103 3.54 -4.79 7.10
N LYS A 104 2.47 -4.23 7.64
CA LYS A 104 1.10 -4.69 7.35
C LYS A 104 0.80 -4.45 5.87
N VAL A 105 0.12 -5.39 5.24
CA VAL A 105 -0.32 -5.34 3.84
C VAL A 105 -1.76 -5.80 3.72
#